data_AF-A0A7V2II81-F1
#
_entry.id   AF-A0A7V2II81-F1
#
_cell.length_a   1.000
_cell.length_b   1.000
_cell.length_c   1.000
_cell.angle_alpha   90.00
_cell.angle_beta   90.00
_cell.angle_gamma   90.00
#
_symmetry.space_group_name_H-M   'P 1'
#
loop_
_entity.id
_entity.type
_entity.pdbx_description
1 polymer ?
#
loop_
_entity_poly.entity_id
_entity_poly.type
_entity_poly.pdbx_seq_one_letter_code
_entity_poly.pdbx_strand_id
1 'polypeptide(L)'
;MNYNLNPPQGQLIIVEGDASCFTNVWLCQSAEQLTPTETWESLNKPKIYYANGYLNIENYKGDIEVYGLDGSKILKNTINMNSKIKLPSKGIYFVKTKDQTYKIITN
;
A
#
# COMPACT_ATOMS: atom_id res chain seq x y z
N MET A 1 -29.58 -31.79 -24.18
CA MET A 1 -28.93 -30.66 -23.50
C MET A 1 -28.64 -31.09 -22.08
N ASN A 2 -27.37 -31.01 -21.65
CA ASN A 2 -26.93 -31.47 -20.34
C ASN A 2 -27.01 -30.28 -19.37
N TYR A 3 -27.89 -30.35 -18.37
CA TYR A 3 -28.21 -29.23 -17.45
C TYR A 3 -27.18 -29.05 -16.32
N ASN A 4 -26.03 -29.73 -16.38
CA ASN A 4 -24.98 -29.69 -15.35
C ASN A 4 -24.02 -28.48 -15.46
N LEU A 5 -24.35 -27.46 -16.25
CA LEU A 5 -23.56 -26.24 -16.42
C LEU A 5 -24.26 -24.99 -15.89
N ASN A 6 -25.20 -25.13 -14.96
CA ASN A 6 -25.72 -23.97 -14.26
C ASN A 6 -24.73 -23.54 -13.17
N PRO A 7 -24.22 -22.29 -13.16
CA PRO A 7 -23.46 -21.78 -12.05
C PRO A 7 -24.34 -21.72 -10.79
N PRO A 8 -23.74 -21.81 -9.59
CA PRO A 8 -24.47 -21.71 -8.33
C PRO A 8 -25.28 -20.41 -8.27
N GLN A 9 -26.54 -20.53 -7.86
CA GLN A 9 -27.48 -19.40 -7.78
C GLN A 9 -26.94 -18.32 -6.84
N GLY A 10 -26.76 -17.09 -7.36
CA GLY A 10 -26.36 -15.93 -6.56
C GLY A 10 -25.58 -14.83 -7.28
N GLN A 11 -25.16 -15.01 -8.54
CA GLN A 11 -24.46 -13.96 -9.28
C GLN A 11 -25.40 -13.07 -10.08
N LEU A 12 -25.40 -11.79 -9.74
CA LEU A 12 -26.11 -10.74 -10.46
C LEU A 12 -25.21 -10.29 -11.63
N ILE A 13 -25.62 -10.60 -12.86
CA ILE A 13 -24.93 -10.16 -14.08
C ILE A 13 -25.69 -8.95 -14.60
N ILE A 14 -25.09 -7.76 -14.48
CA ILE A 14 -25.62 -6.56 -15.14
C ILE A 14 -24.88 -6.44 -16.48
N VAL A 15 -25.61 -6.66 -17.56
CA VAL A 15 -25.14 -6.43 -18.93
C VAL A 15 -25.76 -5.11 -19.40
N GLU A 16 -24.99 -4.03 -19.39
CA GLU A 16 -25.37 -2.84 -20.16
C GLU A 16 -24.88 -3.04 -21.59
N GLY A 17 -25.83 -3.28 -22.49
CA GLY A 17 -25.56 -3.51 -23.90
C GLY A 17 -25.23 -2.20 -24.61
N ASP A 18 -24.08 -2.18 -25.28
CA ASP A 18 -23.84 -1.25 -26.38
C ASP A 18 -24.09 -2.00 -27.71
N ALA A 19 -24.87 -1.39 -28.60
CA ALA A 19 -25.56 -2.02 -29.72
C ALA A 19 -24.66 -2.36 -30.92
N SER A 20 -23.38 -2.67 -30.70
CA SER A 20 -22.42 -2.89 -31.79
C SER A 20 -21.33 -3.92 -31.49
N CYS A 21 -21.62 -5.01 -30.76
CA CYS A 21 -20.69 -6.13 -30.66
C CYS A 21 -21.41 -7.48 -30.74
N PHE A 22 -22.02 -7.76 -31.89
CA PHE A 22 -22.24 -9.14 -32.31
C PHE A 22 -20.90 -9.70 -32.78
N THR A 23 -20.19 -10.44 -31.92
CA THR A 23 -19.51 -11.72 -32.21
C THR A 23 -18.38 -11.98 -31.20
N ASN A 24 -18.39 -13.21 -30.69
CA ASN A 24 -17.32 -13.91 -29.96
C ASN A 24 -17.17 -13.58 -28.46
N VAL A 25 -18.00 -14.26 -27.65
CA VAL A 25 -17.90 -14.39 -26.17
C VAL A 25 -16.69 -15.24 -25.73
N TRP A 26 -15.76 -15.53 -26.63
CA TRP A 26 -14.59 -16.38 -26.40
C TRP A 26 -13.37 -15.58 -26.83
N LEU A 27 -12.50 -15.23 -25.88
CA LEU A 27 -11.19 -14.54 -26.01
C LEU A 27 -11.07 -13.16 -25.33
N CYS A 28 -11.87 -12.85 -24.31
CA CYS A 28 -11.28 -12.12 -23.20
C CYS A 28 -10.62 -13.17 -22.29
N GLN A 29 -9.33 -13.44 -22.51
CA GLN A 29 -8.50 -13.80 -21.37
C GLN A 29 -8.68 -12.65 -20.41
N SER A 30 -9.57 -12.82 -19.44
CA SER A 30 -9.76 -11.90 -18.34
C SER A 30 -8.36 -11.53 -17.90
N ALA A 31 -8.00 -10.26 -18.08
CA ALA A 31 -6.95 -9.70 -17.27
C ALA A 31 -7.44 -9.95 -15.85
N GLU A 32 -6.92 -11.02 -15.24
CA GLU A 32 -7.16 -11.34 -13.84
C GLU A 32 -6.66 -10.10 -13.12
N GLN A 33 -7.60 -9.21 -12.80
CA GLN A 33 -7.31 -8.09 -11.95
C GLN A 33 -6.99 -8.76 -10.63
N LEU A 34 -5.68 -8.92 -10.34
CA LEU A 34 -5.19 -9.44 -9.09
C LEU A 34 -5.95 -8.68 -8.01
N THR A 35 -6.88 -9.36 -7.33
CA THR A 35 -7.51 -8.80 -6.14
C THR A 35 -6.36 -8.42 -5.23
N PRO A 36 -6.23 -7.14 -4.82
CA PRO A 36 -5.16 -6.73 -3.94
C PRO A 36 -5.21 -7.63 -2.72
N THR A 37 -4.20 -8.50 -2.58
CA THR A 37 -4.10 -9.46 -1.48
C THR A 37 -3.54 -8.73 -0.25
N GLU A 38 -4.03 -7.51 0.00
CA GLU A 38 -3.72 -6.79 1.22
C GLU A 38 -4.46 -7.51 2.35
N THR A 39 -3.74 -8.40 3.02
CA THR A 39 -4.25 -9.03 4.25
C THR A 39 -4.44 -7.95 5.31
N TRP A 40 -5.38 -8.16 6.24
CA TRP A 40 -5.58 -7.28 7.40
C TRP A 40 -4.27 -6.98 8.16
N GLU A 41 -3.35 -7.95 8.17
CA GLU A 41 -2.01 -7.81 8.73
C GLU A 41 -1.12 -6.86 7.92
N SER A 42 -1.23 -6.85 6.59
CA SER A 42 -0.50 -5.90 5.73
C SER A 42 -0.96 -4.46 5.96
N LEU A 43 -2.26 -4.26 6.20
CA LEU A 43 -2.83 -2.95 6.51
C LEU A 43 -2.34 -2.41 7.86
N ASN A 44 -2.14 -3.28 8.85
CA ASN A 44 -1.70 -2.86 10.20
C ASN A 44 -0.18 -2.81 10.40
N LYS A 45 0.62 -3.09 9.36
CA LYS A 45 2.08 -2.94 9.45
C LYS A 45 2.48 -1.47 9.43
N PRO A 46 3.49 -1.07 10.21
CA PRO A 46 4.07 0.27 10.14
C PRO A 46 4.55 0.59 8.72
N LYS A 47 4.01 1.66 8.13
CA LYS A 47 4.46 2.19 6.84
C LYS A 47 5.23 3.48 7.10
N ILE A 48 6.51 3.48 6.72
CA ILE A 48 7.39 4.64 6.86
C ILE A 48 7.96 4.98 5.49
N TYR A 49 7.65 6.17 4.98
CA TYR A 49 8.03 6.58 3.62
C TYR A 49 8.17 8.10 3.53
N TYR A 50 8.90 8.59 2.52
CA TYR A 50 9.03 10.03 2.27
C TYR A 50 8.15 10.44 1.08
N ALA A 51 7.28 11.42 1.31
CA ALA A 51 6.42 11.98 0.27
C ALA A 51 6.03 13.41 0.61
N ASN A 52 5.83 14.24 -0.42
CA ASN A 52 5.36 15.63 -0.29
C ASN A 52 6.19 16.50 0.66
N GLY A 53 7.50 16.24 0.77
CA GLY A 53 8.41 17.00 1.64
C GLY A 53 8.48 16.52 3.09
N TYR A 54 7.76 15.46 3.45
CA TYR A 54 7.66 14.94 4.80
C TYR A 54 8.02 13.45 4.87
N LEU A 55 8.60 13.05 6.01
CA LEU A 55 8.61 11.67 6.44
C LEU A 55 7.21 11.33 6.99
N ASN A 56 6.49 10.48 6.28
CA ASN A 56 5.17 9.99 6.67
C ASN A 56 5.33 8.67 7.41
N ILE A 57 4.67 8.57 8.56
CA ILE A 57 4.63 7.38 9.40
C ILE A 57 3.16 7.04 9.59
N GLU A 58 2.78 5.83 9.22
CA GLU A 58 1.41 5.33 9.32
C GLU A 58 1.39 4.01 10.09
N ASN A 59 0.31 3.80 10.85
CA ASN A 59 0.05 2.57 11.60
C ASN A 59 1.20 2.17 12.54
N TYR A 60 1.86 3.15 13.17
CA TYR A 60 2.92 2.93 14.15
C TYR A 60 2.64 3.63 15.48
N LYS A 61 2.84 2.90 16.59
CA LYS A 61 2.77 3.47 17.95
C LYS A 61 4.04 3.14 18.72
N GLY A 62 4.77 4.17 19.11
CA GLY A 62 6.01 4.03 19.86
C GLY A 62 7.04 5.10 19.51
N ASP A 63 8.24 4.93 20.05
CA ASP A 63 9.36 5.83 19.78
C ASP A 63 9.93 5.58 18.38
N ILE A 64 10.29 6.67 17.70
CA ILE A 64 11.13 6.65 16.51
C ILE A 64 12.35 7.54 16.74
N GLU A 65 13.44 7.16 16.09
CA GLU A 65 14.67 7.93 16.07
C GLU A 65 15.13 8.09 14.62
N VAL A 66 15.48 9.31 14.23
CA VAL A 66 15.99 9.58 12.87
C VAL A 66 17.46 9.96 12.97
N TYR A 67 18.26 9.34 12.12
CA TYR A 67 19.70 9.52 12.06
C TYR A 67 20.11 9.99 10.65
N GLY A 68 21.16 10.81 10.59
CA GLY A 68 21.84 11.17 9.36
C GLY A 68 22.70 10.03 8.82
N LEU A 69 23.19 10.17 7.59
CA LEU A 69 24.12 9.21 6.97
C LEU A 69 25.43 9.08 7.76
N ASP A 70 25.83 10.14 8.45
CA ASP A 70 27.00 10.21 9.34
C ASP A 70 26.77 9.52 10.71
N GLY A 71 25.56 9.01 10.97
CA GLY A 71 25.18 8.40 12.24
C GLY A 71 24.75 9.41 13.31
N SER A 72 24.72 10.71 13.01
CA SER A 72 24.24 11.73 13.94
C SER A 72 22.74 11.56 14.20
N LYS A 73 22.31 11.67 15.46
CA LYS A 73 20.88 11.66 15.80
C LYS A 73 20.28 13.03 15.50
N ILE A 74 19.32 13.06 14.59
CA ILE A 74 18.64 14.28 14.16
C ILE A 74 17.45 14.57 15.07
N LEU A 75 16.65 13.55 15.35
CA LEU A 75 15.49 13.69 16.22
C LEU A 75 15.11 12.36 16.89
N LYS A 76 14.41 12.48 18.01
CA LYS A 76 13.65 11.42 18.66
C LYS A 76 12.23 11.91 18.90
N ASN A 77 11.24 11.10 18.56
CA ASN A 77 9.84 11.47 18.76
C ASN A 77 9.00 10.23 19.11
N THR A 78 7.91 10.42 19.87
CA THR A 78 6.96 9.35 20.20
C THR A 78 5.72 9.52 19.32
N ILE A 79 5.43 8.51 18.51
CA ILE A 79 4.33 8.52 17.54
C ILE A 79 3.14 7.78 18.13
N ASN A 80 1.94 8.35 17.95
CA ASN A 80 0.68 7.74 18.33
C ASN A 80 -0.17 7.56 17.06
N MET A 81 0.10 6.48 16.31
CA MET A 81 -0.55 6.07 15.06
C MET A 81 0.02 6.72 13.79
N ASN A 82 -0.49 7.89 13.39
CA ASN A 82 -0.11 8.53 12.13
C ASN A 82 0.57 9.87 12.39
N SER A 83 1.69 10.12 11.72
CA SER A 83 2.45 11.37 11.90
C SER A 83 3.22 11.77 10.65
N LYS A 84 3.52 13.06 10.56
CA LYS A 84 4.34 13.66 9.52
C LYS A 84 5.46 14.45 10.17
N ILE A 85 6.68 14.17 9.75
CA ILE A 85 7.88 14.82 10.28
C ILE A 85 8.60 15.54 9.16
N LYS A 86 8.87 16.82 9.36
CA LYS A 86 9.68 17.59 8.43
C LYS A 86 11.15 17.28 8.68
N LEU A 87 11.84 16.82 7.64
CA LEU A 87 13.28 16.58 7.70
C LEU A 87 14.04 17.88 7.39
N PRO A 88 15.23 18.08 7.99
CA PRO A 88 15.94 19.36 7.90
C PRO A 88 16.46 19.65 6.48
N SER A 89 16.83 18.63 5.72
CA SER A 89 17.40 18.77 4.38
C SER A 89 17.06 17.59 3.47
N LYS A 90 17.46 17.71 2.19
CA LYS A 90 17.47 16.58 1.26
C LYS A 90 18.69 15.70 1.55
N GLY A 91 18.54 14.38 1.45
CA GLY A 91 19.61 13.43 1.75
C GLY A 91 19.12 12.03 2.12
N ILE A 92 20.03 11.27 2.73
CA ILE A 92 19.77 9.90 3.18
C ILE A 92 19.64 9.90 4.70
N TYR A 93 18.56 9.28 5.19
CA TYR A 93 18.25 9.17 6.61
C TYR A 93 17.99 7.71 6.99
N PHE A 94 18.35 7.37 8.21
CA PHE A 94 17.97 6.10 8.84
C PHE A 94 16.90 6.35 9.90
N VAL A 95 15.75 5.72 9.73
CA VAL A 95 14.63 5.80 10.69
C VAL A 95 14.60 4.50 11.47
N LYS A 96 14.91 4.56 12.75
CA LYS A 96 14.89 3.42 13.66
C LYS A 96 13.58 3.41 14.45
N THR A 97 12.87 2.30 14.39
CA THR A 97 11.74 1.97 15.27
C THR A 97 12.16 0.90 16.27
N LYS A 98 11.26 0.45 17.13
CA LYS A 98 11.53 -0.66 18.06
C LYS A 98 11.89 -1.95 17.32
N ASP A 99 11.22 -2.23 16.21
CA ASP A 99 11.27 -3.54 15.56
C ASP A 99 12.16 -3.56 14.31
N GLN A 100 12.44 -2.40 13.70
CA GLN A 100 13.09 -2.32 12.39
C GLN A 100 13.80 -0.98 12.16
N THR A 101 14.68 -0.98 11.16
CA THR A 101 15.36 0.24 10.70
C THR A 101 15.12 0.40 9.21
N TYR A 102 14.73 1.61 8.81
CA TYR A 102 14.41 1.96 7.43
C TYR A 102 15.44 2.93 6.87
N LYS A 103 15.84 2.72 5.63
CA LYS A 103 16.59 3.70 4.85
C LYS A 103 15.61 4.56 4.05
N ILE A 104 15.66 5.87 4.26
CA ILE A 104 14.81 6.85 3.59
C ILE A 104 15.71 7.77 2.77
N ILE A 105 15.37 7.95 1.48
CA ILE A 105 16.07 8.83 0.56
C ILE A 105 15.14 9.98 0.20
N THR A 106 15.60 11.22 0.38
CA THR A 106 14.83 12.42 0.09
C THR A 106 15.51 13.18 -1.06
N ASN A 107 14.78 13.36 -2.16
CA ASN A 107 15.26 13.99 -3.40
C ASN A 107 14.68 15.40 -3.62
#